data_AF-A0A3P7ML77-F1
#
_entry.id   AF-A0A3P7ML77-F1
#
_cell.length_a   1.000
_cell.length_b   1.000
_cell.length_c   1.000
_cell.angle_alpha   90.00
_cell.angle_beta   90.00
_cell.angle_gamma   90.00
#
_symmetry.space_group_name_H-M   'P 1'
#
loop_
_entity.id
_entity.type
_entity.pdbx_description
1 polymer ?
#
loop_
_entity_poly.entity_id
_entity_poly.type
_entity_poly.pdbx_seq_one_letter_code
_entity_poly.pdbx_strand_id
1 'polypeptide(L)'
;MLPYTLISHAILLSCVAAYKLVIFVPCVAKSQVVFNIRVADTLSKAGHEVTMVMLQVLDEDDTKIVKVPSQIQTYYLNGSSGVKMKDFEEEQQEFIYQLRKEGVAGQSNTYKKPEINIKDFHCQEEF
;
A
#
# COMPACT_ATOMS: atom_id res chain seq x y z
N MET A 1 -23.34 45.01 18.22
CA MET A 1 -22.53 43.95 18.86
C MET A 1 -22.94 42.53 18.45
N LEU A 2 -24.18 42.28 18.04
CA LEU A 2 -24.66 40.97 17.54
C LEU A 2 -24.01 40.38 16.24
N PRO A 3 -23.49 41.16 15.26
CA PRO A 3 -22.98 40.53 14.03
C PRO A 3 -21.60 39.88 14.23
N TYR A 4 -20.78 40.40 15.14
CA TYR A 4 -19.42 39.92 15.37
C TYR A 4 -19.37 38.57 16.08
N THR A 5 -20.38 38.25 16.90
CA THR A 5 -20.49 36.95 17.58
C THR A 5 -20.84 35.83 16.60
N LEU A 6 -21.66 36.09 15.59
CA LEU A 6 -21.98 35.12 14.53
C LEU A 6 -20.77 34.84 13.63
N ILE A 7 -20.01 35.88 13.27
CA ILE A 7 -18.79 35.75 12.47
C ILE A 7 -17.73 34.93 13.23
N SER A 8 -17.57 35.18 14.54
CA SER A 8 -16.71 34.40 15.44
C SER A 8 -17.07 32.90 15.47
N HIS A 9 -18.36 32.55 15.56
CA HIS A 9 -18.79 31.15 15.58
C HIS A 9 -18.60 30.44 14.23
N ALA A 10 -18.79 31.15 13.11
CA ALA A 10 -18.55 30.60 11.78
C ALA A 10 -17.07 30.27 11.54
N ILE A 11 -16.16 31.13 12.02
CA ILE A 11 -14.71 30.90 11.92
C ILE A 11 -14.29 29.68 12.76
N LEU A 12 -14.84 29.52 13.97
CA LEU A 12 -14.59 28.36 14.82
C LEU A 12 -15.07 27.04 14.19
N LEU A 13 -16.23 27.05 13.52
CA LEU A 13 -16.75 25.86 12.85
C LEU A 13 -15.87 25.43 11.65
N SER A 14 -15.29 26.40 10.94
CA SER A 14 -14.33 26.15 9.85
C SER A 14 -13.02 25.54 10.34
N CYS A 15 -12.57 25.86 11.57
CA CYS A 15 -11.33 25.29 12.13
C CYS A 15 -11.48 23.83 12.55
N VAL A 16 -12.71 23.35 12.82
CA VAL A 16 -12.97 21.94 13.18
C VAL A 16 -12.96 21.03 11.95
N ALA A 17 -13.12 21.61 10.74
CA ALA A 17 -12.87 20.93 9.48
C ALA A 17 -11.36 20.78 9.21
N ALA A 18 -10.60 20.31 10.20
CA ALA A 18 -9.23 19.87 9.98
C ALA A 18 -9.27 18.70 8.98
N TYR A 19 -8.65 18.91 7.81
CA TYR A 19 -8.54 17.92 6.74
C TYR A 19 -7.92 16.63 7.29
N LYS A 20 -8.74 15.60 7.48
CA LYS A 20 -8.26 14.28 7.91
C LYS A 20 -7.75 13.54 6.69
N LEU A 21 -6.52 13.87 6.30
CA LEU A 21 -5.83 13.28 5.17
C LEU A 21 -5.19 11.95 5.60
N VAL A 22 -5.38 10.89 4.81
CA VAL A 22 -4.79 9.58 5.06
C VAL A 22 -4.07 9.10 3.80
N ILE A 23 -2.80 8.75 3.92
CA ILE A 23 -1.97 8.25 2.81
C ILE A 23 -1.64 6.78 3.06
N PHE A 24 -1.93 5.93 2.07
CA PHE A 24 -1.51 4.53 2.06
C PHE A 24 -0.47 4.30 0.97
N VAL A 25 0.63 3.64 1.33
CA VAL A 25 1.66 3.16 0.38
C VAL A 25 1.78 1.65 0.53
N PRO A 26 0.84 0.87 -0.04
CA PRO A 26 0.87 -0.58 0.07
C PRO A 26 2.09 -1.17 -0.65
N CYS A 27 2.65 -2.23 -0.08
CA CYS A 27 3.61 -3.08 -0.78
C CYS A 27 2.93 -3.77 -1.98
N VAL A 28 3.71 -4.04 -3.03
CA VAL A 28 3.28 -4.55 -4.37
C VAL A 28 2.53 -5.89 -4.29
N ALA A 29 2.63 -6.60 -3.16
CA ALA A 29 1.89 -7.84 -2.93
C ALA A 29 0.37 -7.63 -2.95
N LYS A 30 -0.34 -8.41 -3.77
CA LYS A 30 -1.81 -8.33 -3.96
C LYS A 30 -2.60 -8.38 -2.65
N SER A 31 -2.19 -9.22 -1.69
CA SER A 31 -2.85 -9.33 -0.39
C SER A 31 -2.77 -8.04 0.43
N GLN A 32 -1.61 -7.36 0.39
CA GLN A 32 -1.39 -6.08 1.08
C GLN A 32 -2.22 -4.96 0.46
N VAL A 33 -2.31 -4.94 -0.87
CA VAL A 33 -3.15 -3.98 -1.61
C VAL A 33 -4.63 -4.15 -1.25
N VAL A 34 -5.15 -5.38 -1.26
CA VAL A 34 -6.57 -5.66 -0.95
C VAL A 34 -6.91 -5.27 0.49
N PHE A 35 -6.02 -5.56 1.45
CA PHE A 35 -6.24 -5.18 2.84
C PHE A 35 -6.31 -3.66 3.01
N ASN A 36 -5.33 -2.94 2.47
CA ASN A 36 -5.29 -1.48 2.58
C ASN A 36 -6.49 -0.81 1.88
N ILE A 37 -6.98 -1.36 0.77
CA ILE A 37 -8.20 -0.86 0.12
C ILE A 37 -9.42 -0.96 1.05
N ARG A 38 -9.58 -2.04 1.82
CA ARG A 38 -10.72 -2.18 2.75
C ARG A 38 -10.65 -1.17 3.90
N VAL A 39 -9.45 -0.91 4.41
CA VAL A 39 -9.23 0.11 5.44
C VAL A 39 -9.50 1.49 4.88
N ALA A 40 -8.94 1.80 3.70
CA ALA A 40 -9.14 3.05 2.99
C ALA A 40 -10.62 3.32 2.68
N ASP A 41 -11.37 2.31 2.25
CA ASP A 41 -12.81 2.40 1.99
C ASP A 41 -13.60 2.76 3.26
N THR A 42 -13.25 2.14 4.38
CA THR A 42 -13.89 2.43 5.67
C THR A 42 -13.59 3.86 6.13
N LEU A 43 -12.36 4.34 5.97
CA LEU A 43 -11.95 5.69 6.34
C LEU A 43 -12.57 6.76 5.43
N SER A 44 -12.64 6.47 4.12
CA SER A 44 -13.31 7.33 3.14
C SER A 44 -14.79 7.50 3.47
N LYS A 45 -15.49 6.41 3.81
CA LYS A 45 -16.89 6.45 4.30
C LYS A 45 -17.06 7.23 5.59
N ALA A 46 -16.04 7.27 6.44
CA ALA A 46 -16.03 8.07 7.66
C ALA A 46 -15.73 9.57 7.41
N GLY A 47 -15.60 10.00 6.15
CA GLY A 47 -15.38 11.39 5.75
C GLY A 47 -13.91 11.82 5.72
N HIS A 48 -12.97 10.87 5.69
CA HIS A 48 -11.55 11.17 5.52
C HIS A 48 -11.20 11.29 4.03
N GLU A 49 -10.28 12.19 3.70
CA GLU A 49 -9.70 12.26 2.36
C GLU A 49 -8.57 11.24 2.28
N VAL A 50 -8.81 10.15 1.55
CA VAL A 50 -7.87 9.02 1.49
C VAL A 50 -7.19 8.98 0.13
N THR A 51 -5.87 8.93 0.16
CA THR A 51 -5.01 8.80 -1.02
C THR A 51 -4.21 7.51 -0.94
N MET A 52 -4.23 6.72 -2.02
CA MET A 52 -3.43 5.52 -2.18
C MET A 52 -2.35 5.75 -3.24
N VAL A 53 -1.11 5.45 -2.89
CA VAL A 53 0.03 5.51 -3.81
C VAL A 53 0.45 4.08 -4.14
N MET A 54 0.18 3.66 -5.37
CA MET A 54 0.46 2.32 -5.87
C MET A 54 1.77 2.33 -6.66
N LEU A 55 2.71 1.46 -6.30
CA LEU A 55 3.94 1.28 -7.06
C LEU A 55 3.74 0.25 -8.19
N GLN A 56 4.03 0.66 -9.42
CA GLN A 56 4.08 -0.22 -10.60
C GLN A 56 5.52 -0.68 -10.78
N VAL A 57 5.82 -1.93 -10.44
CA VAL A 57 7.18 -2.50 -10.50
C VAL A 57 7.45 -3.24 -11.81
N LEU A 58 6.40 -3.55 -12.57
CA LEU A 58 6.50 -4.26 -13.84
C LEU A 58 5.87 -3.43 -14.94
N ASP A 59 6.46 -3.47 -16.13
CA ASP A 59 6.06 -2.65 -17.29
C ASP A 59 4.77 -3.11 -18.00
N GLU A 60 3.85 -3.74 -17.28
CA GLU A 60 2.58 -4.22 -17.85
C GLU A 60 1.37 -3.44 -17.31
N ASP A 61 0.55 -2.99 -18.26
CA ASP A 61 -0.69 -2.22 -18.05
C ASP A 61 -1.80 -3.02 -17.34
N ASP A 62 -1.66 -4.35 -17.26
CA ASP A 62 -2.67 -5.29 -16.76
C ASP A 62 -2.62 -5.53 -15.23
N THR A 63 -1.81 -4.76 -14.49
CA THR A 63 -1.78 -4.82 -13.02
C THR A 63 -3.06 -4.29 -12.34
N LYS A 64 -4.10 -3.94 -13.11
CA LYS A 64 -5.47 -3.60 -12.67
C LYS A 64 -6.24 -4.80 -12.08
N ILE A 65 -5.63 -5.61 -11.22
CA ILE A 65 -6.31 -6.78 -10.66
C ILE A 65 -7.21 -6.38 -9.46
N VAL A 66 -6.96 -5.23 -8.84
CA VAL A 66 -7.72 -4.82 -7.66
C VAL A 66 -8.54 -3.57 -7.95
N LYS A 67 -9.87 -3.73 -7.91
CA LYS A 67 -10.83 -2.62 -8.06
C LYS A 67 -10.73 -1.72 -6.83
N VAL A 68 -10.23 -0.51 -7.02
CA VAL A 68 -10.23 0.53 -5.99
C VAL A 68 -11.55 1.32 -6.10
N PRO A 69 -12.29 1.53 -4.99
CA PRO A 69 -13.46 2.42 -4.97
C PRO A 69 -13.14 3.83 -5.48
N SER A 70 -14.09 4.45 -6.20
CA SER A 70 -13.90 5.79 -6.79
C SER A 70 -13.74 6.92 -5.77
N GLN A 71 -14.09 6.67 -4.50
CA GLN A 71 -13.99 7.63 -3.41
C GLN A 71 -12.55 7.78 -2.87
N ILE A 72 -11.63 6.92 -3.30
CA ILE A 72 -10.23 6.90 -2.89
C ILE A 72 -9.38 7.45 -4.02
N GLN A 73 -8.61 8.51 -3.77
CA GLN A 73 -7.68 9.05 -4.76
C GLN A 73 -6.53 8.05 -4.95
N THR A 74 -6.20 7.72 -6.20
CA THR A 74 -5.15 6.73 -6.49
C THR A 74 -4.09 7.35 -7.40
N TYR A 75 -2.84 7.28 -6.96
CA TYR A 75 -1.67 7.67 -7.75
C TYR A 75 -0.84 6.44 -8.06
N TYR A 76 -0.47 6.26 -9.32
CA TYR A 76 0.42 5.20 -9.75
C TYR A 76 1.81 5.78 -9.98
N LEU A 77 2.79 5.23 -9.28
CA LEU A 77 4.20 5.56 -9.47
C LEU A 77 4.86 4.45 -10.26
N ASN A 78 5.48 4.80 -11.38
CA ASN A 78 6.33 3.86 -12.11
C ASN A 78 7.64 3.68 -11.33
N GLY A 79 7.83 2.49 -10.77
CA GLY A 79 9.08 2.04 -10.17
C GLY A 79 9.68 0.84 -10.90
N SER A 80 9.25 0.60 -12.14
CA SER A 80 9.75 -0.49 -12.96
C SER A 80 11.21 -0.25 -13.33
N SER A 81 11.98 -1.33 -13.33
CA SER A 81 13.38 -1.36 -13.76
C SER A 81 13.53 -1.79 -15.22
N GLY A 82 12.45 -1.79 -16.02
CA GLY A 82 12.47 -2.28 -17.39
C GLY A 82 12.09 -3.76 -17.54
N VAL A 83 11.56 -4.38 -16.47
CA VAL A 83 11.29 -5.82 -16.41
C VAL A 83 9.81 -6.08 -16.70
N LYS A 84 9.53 -6.93 -17.69
CA LYS A 84 8.18 -7.35 -18.04
C LYS A 84 7.75 -8.52 -17.18
N MET A 85 6.45 -8.64 -16.89
CA MET A 85 5.92 -9.76 -16.10
C MET A 85 6.19 -11.08 -16.82
N LYS A 86 6.02 -11.11 -18.15
CA LYS A 86 6.28 -12.32 -18.94
C LYS A 86 7.72 -12.83 -18.78
N ASP A 87 8.71 -11.95 -18.90
CA ASP A 87 10.11 -12.31 -18.78
C ASP A 87 10.41 -12.82 -17.35
N PHE A 88 9.83 -12.17 -16.34
CA PHE A 88 9.95 -12.59 -14.95
C PHE A 88 9.28 -13.95 -14.66
N GLU A 89 8.12 -14.24 -15.27
CA GLU A 89 7.43 -15.52 -15.14
C GLU A 89 8.20 -16.66 -15.80
N GLU A 90 8.79 -16.42 -16.97
CA GLU A 90 9.65 -17.38 -17.67
C GLU A 90 10.88 -17.74 -16.81
N GLU A 91 11.58 -16.75 -16.25
CA GLU A 91 12.71 -16.97 -15.34
C GLU A 91 12.31 -17.78 -14.09
N GLN A 92 11.13 -17.49 -13.49
CA GLN A 92 10.64 -18.25 -12.34
C GLN A 92 10.33 -19.71 -12.70
N GLN A 93 9.74 -19.95 -13.88
CA GLN A 93 9.44 -21.31 -14.34
C GLN A 93 10.72 -22.11 -14.58
N GLU A 94 11.71 -21.51 -15.24
CA GLU A 94 13.01 -22.14 -15.45
C GLU A 94 13.71 -22.46 -14.13
N PHE A 95 13.72 -21.50 -13.19
CA PHE A 95 14.30 -21.70 -11.87
C PHE A 95 13.64 -22.86 -11.11
N ILE A 96 12.30 -22.92 -11.08
CA ILE A 96 11.55 -24.01 -10.44
C ILE A 96 11.82 -25.35 -11.13
N TYR A 97 11.92 -25.37 -12.46
CA TYR A 97 12.23 -26.58 -13.22
C TYR A 97 13.63 -27.11 -12.89
N GLN A 98 14.64 -26.24 -12.81
CA GLN A 98 15.99 -26.65 -12.42
C GLN A 98 16.03 -27.18 -10.98
N LEU A 99 15.38 -26.49 -10.03
CA LEU A 99 15.27 -26.97 -8.64
C LEU A 99 14.63 -28.36 -8.54
N ARG A 100 13.65 -28.67 -9.40
CA ARG A 100 13.05 -30.00 -9.48
C ARG A 100 14.01 -31.03 -10.05
N LYS A 101 14.76 -30.68 -11.10
CA LYS A 101 15.74 -31.56 -11.76
C LYS A 101 16.91 -31.91 -10.84
N GLU A 102 17.34 -30.97 -10.01
CA GLU A 102 18.43 -31.15 -9.03
C GLU A 102 18.00 -31.94 -7.79
N GLY A 103 16.74 -32.42 -7.72
CA GLY A 103 16.25 -33.22 -6.61
C GLY A 103 16.00 -32.42 -5.32
N VAL A 104 15.98 -31.08 -5.40
CA VAL A 104 15.75 -30.18 -4.26
C VAL A 104 14.26 -29.92 -4.03
N ALA A 105 13.40 -30.43 -4.91
CA ALA A 105 11.94 -30.37 -4.80
C ALA A 105 11.43 -31.10 -3.55
N GLY A 106 11.36 -30.37 -2.44
CA GLY A 106 10.95 -30.87 -1.12
C GLY A 106 11.62 -30.15 0.04
N GLN A 107 12.74 -29.47 -0.20
CA GLN A 107 13.17 -28.43 0.74
C GLN A 107 12.32 -27.20 0.46
N SER A 108 11.22 -27.06 1.21
CA SER A 108 10.88 -25.72 1.67
C SER A 108 12.21 -25.10 2.10
N ASN A 109 12.65 -24.01 1.48
CA ASN A 109 13.59 -23.14 2.16
C ASN A 109 12.92 -22.91 3.51
N THR A 110 13.45 -23.57 4.54
CA THR A 110 13.09 -23.22 5.89
C THR A 110 13.57 -21.79 5.94
N TYR A 111 12.62 -20.86 5.84
CA TYR A 111 12.82 -19.54 6.38
C TYR A 111 13.26 -19.83 7.80
N LYS A 112 14.56 -19.82 8.06
CA LYS A 112 15.07 -19.54 9.39
C LYS A 112 14.48 -18.16 9.64
N LYS A 113 13.32 -18.16 10.28
CA LYS A 113 12.72 -16.97 10.84
C LYS A 113 13.90 -16.33 11.58
N PRO A 114 14.43 -15.18 11.13
CA PRO A 114 15.39 -14.50 11.96
C PRO A 114 14.69 -14.37 13.31
N GLU A 115 15.34 -14.81 14.38
CA GLU A 115 14.88 -14.46 15.72
C GLU A 115 15.00 -12.95 15.80
N ILE A 116 13.95 -12.26 15.34
CA ILE A 116 13.87 -10.83 15.46
C ILE A 116 13.63 -10.60 16.95
N ASN A 117 14.69 -10.28 17.67
CA ASN A 117 14.59 -9.81 19.02
C ASN A 117 13.83 -8.48 18.93
N ILE A 118 12.68 -8.39 19.57
CA ILE A 118 11.83 -7.19 19.56
C ILE A 118 12.63 -5.96 20.10
N LYS A 119 13.72 -6.20 20.83
CA LYS A 119 14.67 -5.18 21.29
C LYS A 119 15.51 -4.53 20.19
N ASP A 120 15.62 -5.15 19.01
CA ASP A 120 16.41 -4.62 17.89
C ASP A 120 15.59 -3.66 17.00
N PHE A 121 14.26 -3.64 17.17
CA PHE A 121 13.41 -2.59 16.62
C PHE A 121 13.44 -1.37 17.55
N HIS A 122 14.47 -0.54 17.40
CA HIS A 122 14.35 0.86 17.79
C HIS A 122 13.39 1.54 16.80
N CYS A 123 12.10 1.56 17.15
CA CYS A 123 11.20 2.57 16.61
C CYS A 123 11.75 3.93 17.11
N GLN A 124 12.44 4.68 16.25
CA GLN A 124 12.64 6.11 16.50
C GLN A 124 11.26 6.77 16.38
N GLU A 125 10.53 6.79 17.49
CA GLU A 125 9.51 7.79 17.74
C GLU A 125 10.24 9.12 17.98
N GLU A 126 10.62 9.81 16.92
CA GLU A 126 10.90 11.25 17.01
C GLU A 126 9.59 11.98 16.71
N PHE A 127 9.01 12.52 17.79
CA PHE A 127 7.95 13.53 17.79
C PHE A 127 8.50 14.89 17.37
#